data_AF-A0A816X3F1-F1
#
_entry.id   AF-A0A816X3F1-F1
#
_cell.length_a   1.000
_cell.length_b   1.000
_cell.length_c   1.000
_cell.angle_alpha   90.00
_cell.angle_beta   90.00
_cell.angle_gamma   90.00
#
_symmetry.space_group_name_H-M   'P 1'
#
loop_
_entity.id
_entity.type
_entity.pdbx_description
1 polymer ?
#
loop_
_entity_poly.entity_id
_entity_poly.type
_entity_poly.pdbx_seq_one_letter_code
_entity_poly.pdbx_strand_id
1 'polypeptide(L)'
;MKGGGTYYFQGLEKAKQAIANDQTKSSIVMIFISDGGDGSGKDCVAIIRQLKEQYGVNHNFVCHTVDFGSGISQGSSATQLLTNMAAARGGRTYSANTSDDLKNVFNHIAANSTTSVALVERFSAILAQKISVKIMVDYL
;
A
#
# COMPACT_ATOMS: atom_id res chain seq x y z
N MET A 1 18.08 -9.36 27.40
CA MET A 1 17.22 -9.56 26.22
C MET A 1 16.74 -8.19 25.74
N LYS A 2 17.32 -7.62 24.68
CA LYS A 2 16.84 -6.37 24.06
C LYS A 2 15.83 -6.74 22.96
N GLY A 3 14.66 -7.23 23.36
CA GLY A 3 13.52 -7.37 22.45
C GLY A 3 12.76 -6.05 22.43
N GLY A 4 13.19 -5.11 21.59
CA GLY A 4 12.39 -3.93 21.29
C GLY A 4 11.19 -4.38 20.46
N GLY A 5 9.97 -4.06 20.89
CA GLY A 5 8.77 -4.40 20.14
C GLY A 5 8.81 -3.82 18.72
N THR A 6 8.11 -4.46 17.79
CA THR A 6 7.98 -3.95 16.42
C THR A 6 6.99 -2.78 16.40
N TYR A 7 7.46 -1.58 16.06
CA TYR A 7 6.65 -0.36 16.04
C TYR A 7 6.34 0.07 14.61
N TYR A 8 5.18 -0.32 14.09
CA TYR A 8 4.80 -0.11 12.69
C TYR A 8 4.70 1.38 12.35
N PHE A 9 4.13 2.16 13.28
CA PHE A 9 3.87 3.58 13.12
C PHE A 9 5.13 4.38 12.71
N GLN A 10 6.28 4.11 13.33
CA GLN A 10 7.50 4.84 13.05
C GLN A 10 8.03 4.55 11.63
N GLY A 11 7.90 3.30 11.17
CA GLY A 11 8.25 2.92 9.81
C GLY A 11 7.35 3.61 8.79
N LEU A 12 6.05 3.66 9.06
CA LEU A 12 5.06 4.33 8.21
C LEU A 12 5.26 5.85 8.14
N GLU A 13 5.59 6.51 9.26
CA GLU A 13 5.92 7.94 9.26
C GLU A 13 7.17 8.24 8.43
N LYS A 14 8.20 7.39 8.51
CA LYS A 14 9.38 7.51 7.64
C LYS A 14 9.04 7.30 6.17
N ALA A 15 8.18 6.33 5.86
CA ALA A 15 7.72 6.12 4.48
C ALA A 15 6.94 7.34 3.96
N LYS A 16 6.07 7.93 4.78
CA LYS A 16 5.34 9.16 4.44
C LYS A 16 6.30 10.32 4.14
N GLN A 17 7.34 10.50 4.94
CA GLN A 17 8.37 11.52 4.70
C GLN A 17 9.15 11.25 3.40
N ALA A 18 9.53 9.99 3.15
CA ALA A 18 10.22 9.62 1.92
C ALA A 18 9.38 9.90 0.66
N ILE A 19 8.08 9.56 0.71
CA ILE A 19 7.13 9.85 -0.36
C ILE A 19 6.96 11.36 -0.55
N ALA A 20 6.82 12.12 0.53
CA ALA A 20 6.67 13.58 0.45
C ALA A 20 7.89 14.28 -0.15
N ASN A 21 9.08 13.71 0.01
CA ASN A 21 10.33 14.23 -0.55
C ASN A 21 10.57 13.79 -2.00
N ASP A 22 9.82 12.80 -2.50
CA ASP A 22 9.91 12.36 -3.88
C ASP A 22 9.20 13.39 -4.80
N GLN A 23 9.98 14.07 -5.64
CA GLN A 23 9.46 15.05 -6.60
C GLN A 23 9.07 14.41 -7.94
N THR A 24 9.25 13.10 -8.11
CA THR A 24 8.86 12.41 -9.33
C THR A 24 7.34 12.24 -9.38
N LYS A 25 6.73 12.43 -10.56
CA LYS A 25 5.29 12.16 -10.79
C LYS A 25 5.00 10.66 -11.02
N SER A 26 5.81 9.81 -10.39
CA SER A 26 5.78 8.37 -10.56
C SER A 26 4.64 7.74 -9.75
N SER A 27 4.20 6.56 -10.17
CA SER A 27 3.32 5.73 -9.34
C SER A 27 4.09 5.27 -8.09
N ILE A 28 3.45 5.30 -6.93
CA ILE A 28 4.08 4.90 -5.66
C ILE A 28 3.61 3.50 -5.26
N VAL A 29 4.54 2.55 -5.16
CA VAL A 29 4.27 1.21 -4.62
C VAL A 29 5.02 1.07 -3.30
N MET A 30 4.27 0.96 -2.20
CA MET A 30 4.82 0.69 -0.88
C MET A 30 4.67 -0.80 -0.54
N ILE A 31 5.75 -1.41 -0.05
CA ILE A 31 5.77 -2.79 0.43
C ILE A 31 6.19 -2.74 1.89
N PHE A 32 5.25 -3.03 2.79
CA PHE A 32 5.50 -3.08 4.22
C PHE A 32 5.73 -4.53 4.67
N ILE A 33 6.86 -4.79 5.32
CA ILE A 33 7.27 -6.15 5.72
C ILE A 33 7.41 -6.19 7.24
N SER A 34 6.84 -7.21 7.89
CA SER A 34 6.99 -7.43 9.33
C SER A 34 6.98 -8.90 9.69
N ASP A 35 7.74 -9.27 10.72
CA ASP A 35 7.82 -10.60 11.31
C ASP A 35 7.13 -10.72 12.68
N GLY A 36 6.58 -9.62 13.20
CA GLY A 36 5.91 -9.59 14.51
C GLY A 36 4.80 -8.57 14.59
N GLY A 37 3.99 -8.60 15.65
CA GLY A 37 2.87 -7.68 15.83
C GLY A 37 3.27 -6.24 16.17
N ASP A 38 2.37 -5.29 15.90
CA ASP A 38 2.58 -3.88 16.24
C ASP A 38 2.42 -3.63 17.74
N GLY A 39 3.46 -3.09 18.37
CA GLY A 39 3.46 -2.64 19.76
C GLY A 39 3.16 -1.15 19.94
N SER A 40 2.87 -0.41 18.86
CA SER A 40 2.76 1.06 18.92
C SER A 40 1.47 1.57 19.57
N GLY A 41 0.40 0.78 19.55
CA GLY A 41 -0.93 1.22 19.99
C GLY A 41 -1.51 2.36 19.14
N LYS A 42 -0.95 2.61 17.94
CA LYS A 42 -1.40 3.64 17.00
C LYS A 42 -2.16 3.00 15.84
N ASP A 43 -3.08 3.77 15.27
CA ASP A 43 -3.82 3.32 14.09
C ASP A 43 -2.95 3.43 12.83
N CYS A 44 -2.26 2.34 12.49
CA CYS A 44 -1.45 2.25 11.29
C CYS A 44 -2.30 2.27 10.00
N VAL A 45 -3.57 1.83 10.07
CA VAL A 45 -4.48 1.86 8.92
C VAL A 45 -4.86 3.31 8.58
N ALA A 46 -5.02 4.16 9.59
CA ALA A 46 -5.27 5.59 9.39
C ALA A 46 -4.14 6.28 8.60
N ILE A 47 -2.86 5.92 8.83
CA ILE A 47 -1.75 6.47 8.04
C ILE A 47 -1.86 6.06 6.57
N ILE A 48 -2.20 4.79 6.29
CA ILE A 48 -2.39 4.34 4.89
C ILE A 48 -3.55 5.08 4.22
N ARG A 49 -4.63 5.37 4.97
CA ARG A 49 -5.75 6.18 4.46
C ARG A 49 -5.31 7.61 4.16
N GLN A 50 -4.50 8.23 5.02
CA GLN A 50 -3.94 9.57 4.76
C GLN A 50 -3.04 9.58 3.52
N LEU A 51 -2.16 8.58 3.37
CA LEU A 51 -1.33 8.43 2.17
C LEU A 51 -2.18 8.24 0.92
N LYS A 52 -3.27 7.47 1.02
CA LYS A 52 -4.25 7.33 -0.06
C LYS A 52 -4.90 8.65 -0.44
N GLU A 53 -5.33 9.45 0.52
CA GLU A 53 -5.97 10.75 0.24
C GLU A 53 -4.98 11.72 -0.42
N GLN A 54 -3.73 11.73 0.03
CA GLN A 54 -2.70 12.64 -0.48
C GLN A 54 -2.14 12.21 -1.84
N TYR A 55 -1.92 10.92 -2.06
CA TYR A 55 -1.17 10.39 -3.20
C TYR A 55 -1.96 9.42 -4.10
N GLY A 56 -3.21 9.12 -3.75
CA GLY A 56 -4.02 8.12 -4.46
C GLY A 56 -4.43 8.53 -5.87
N VAL A 57 -4.73 9.81 -6.11
CA VAL A 57 -5.24 10.33 -7.40
C VAL A 57 -4.11 10.68 -8.37
N ASN A 58 -3.05 11.32 -7.87
CA ASN A 58 -1.98 11.85 -8.71
C ASN A 58 -0.80 10.89 -8.90
N HIS A 59 -0.60 9.97 -7.94
CA HIS A 59 0.55 9.08 -7.88
C HIS A 59 0.16 7.60 -7.77
N ASN A 60 -1.11 7.24 -8.04
CA ASN A 60 -1.60 5.85 -8.02
C ASN A 60 -1.01 5.01 -6.87
N PHE A 61 -0.99 5.58 -5.66
CA PHE A 61 -0.38 4.94 -4.51
C PHE A 61 -0.95 3.54 -4.29
N VAL A 62 -0.14 2.52 -4.02
CA VAL A 62 -0.59 1.17 -3.63
C VAL A 62 0.24 0.69 -2.44
N CYS A 63 -0.41 0.03 -1.48
CA CYS A 63 0.25 -0.53 -0.30
C CYS A 63 0.08 -2.05 -0.29
N HIS A 64 1.17 -2.79 -0.47
CA HIS A 64 1.26 -4.21 -0.21
C HIS A 64 1.85 -4.46 1.18
N THR A 65 1.43 -5.56 1.82
CA THR A 65 2.00 -6.00 3.08
C THR A 65 2.54 -7.41 2.97
N VAL A 66 3.59 -7.73 3.73
CA VAL A 66 4.21 -9.05 3.78
C VAL A 66 4.38 -9.43 5.25
N ASP A 67 3.71 -10.51 5.67
CA ASP A 67 4.12 -11.22 6.88
C ASP A 67 5.36 -12.07 6.55
N PHE A 68 6.40 -11.94 7.36
CA PHE A 68 7.68 -12.61 7.12
C PHE A 68 8.07 -13.52 8.27
N GLY A 69 8.37 -14.77 7.95
CA GLY A 69 8.74 -15.79 8.93
C GLY A 69 7.55 -16.28 9.77
N SER A 70 7.88 -16.96 10.87
CA SER A 70 6.89 -17.65 11.71
C SER A 70 6.40 -16.85 12.91
N GLY A 71 6.84 -15.59 13.07
CA GLY A 71 6.49 -14.76 14.23
C GLY A 71 5.07 -14.19 14.20
N ILE A 72 4.38 -14.27 13.06
CA ILE A 72 2.99 -13.87 12.89
C ILE A 72 2.15 -15.12 12.59
N SER A 73 1.28 -15.51 13.52
CA SER A 73 0.34 -16.62 13.29
C SER A 73 -0.81 -16.18 12.38
N GLN A 74 -1.23 -17.04 11.45
CA GLN A 74 -2.41 -16.76 10.63
C GLN A 74 -3.64 -16.52 11.50
N GLY A 75 -4.46 -15.53 11.12
CA GLY A 75 -5.63 -15.10 11.88
C GLY A 75 -5.32 -14.27 13.12
N SER A 76 -4.04 -14.00 13.44
CA SER A 76 -3.66 -13.10 14.52
C SER A 76 -4.08 -11.65 14.23
N SER A 77 -4.13 -10.83 15.29
CA SER A 77 -4.34 -9.38 15.16
C SER A 77 -3.27 -8.71 14.29
N ALA A 78 -2.05 -9.23 14.27
CA ALA A 78 -0.97 -8.75 13.41
C ALA A 78 -1.28 -9.02 11.92
N THR A 79 -1.69 -10.24 11.56
CA THR A 79 -2.12 -10.57 10.20
C THR A 79 -3.32 -9.72 9.77
N GLN A 80 -4.30 -9.55 10.65
CA GLN A 80 -5.46 -8.71 10.40
C GLN A 80 -5.07 -7.24 10.17
N LEU A 81 -4.15 -6.70 10.97
CA LEU A 81 -3.64 -5.34 10.80
C LEU A 81 -2.95 -5.17 9.44
N LEU A 82 -2.04 -6.09 9.08
CA LEU A 82 -1.37 -6.09 7.78
C LEU A 82 -2.37 -6.19 6.61
N THR A 83 -3.42 -7.00 6.79
CA THR A 83 -4.51 -7.15 5.80
C THR A 83 -5.31 -5.87 5.64
N ASN A 84 -5.68 -5.23 6.75
CA ASN A 84 -6.42 -3.98 6.75
C ASN A 84 -5.59 -2.82 6.16
N MET A 85 -4.29 -2.80 6.42
CA MET A 85 -3.36 -1.84 5.81
C MET A 85 -3.31 -2.00 4.29
N ALA A 86 -3.14 -3.23 3.78
CA ALA A 86 -3.11 -3.46 2.34
C ALA A 86 -4.47 -3.13 1.66
N ALA A 87 -5.57 -3.56 2.29
CA ALA A 87 -6.92 -3.33 1.79
C ALA A 87 -7.30 -1.85 1.70
N ALA A 88 -6.76 -0.99 2.57
CA ALA A 88 -7.07 0.44 2.58
C ALA A 88 -6.80 1.14 1.24
N ARG A 89 -5.86 0.65 0.43
CA ARG A 89 -5.53 1.22 -0.89
C ARG A 89 -5.57 0.20 -2.05
N GLY A 90 -6.10 -1.00 -1.82
CA GLY A 90 -6.28 -2.01 -2.88
C GLY A 90 -5.02 -2.82 -3.21
N GLY A 91 -4.03 -2.84 -2.32
CA GLY A 91 -2.95 -3.81 -2.40
C GLY A 91 -3.35 -5.15 -1.80
N ARG A 92 -2.36 -6.01 -1.59
CA ARG A 92 -2.54 -7.38 -1.07
C ARG A 92 -1.56 -7.67 0.06
N THR A 93 -1.97 -8.57 0.94
CA THR A 93 -1.10 -9.18 1.93
C THR A 93 -0.53 -10.48 1.38
N TYR A 94 0.75 -10.68 1.59
CA TYR A 94 1.47 -11.90 1.23
C TYR A 94 2.10 -12.50 2.48
N SER A 95 2.33 -13.80 2.42
CA SER A 95 3.10 -14.52 3.44
C SER A 95 4.38 -15.07 2.83
N ALA A 96 5.49 -14.90 3.53
CA ALA A 96 6.80 -15.38 3.09
C ALA A 96 7.58 -15.96 4.27
N ASN A 97 8.00 -17.23 4.20
CA ASN A 97 8.76 -17.87 5.28
C ASN A 97 10.26 -17.95 4.97
N THR A 98 10.62 -17.77 3.71
CA THR A 98 11.98 -17.87 3.19
C THR A 98 12.35 -16.67 2.33
N SER A 99 13.65 -16.50 2.07
CA SER A 99 14.14 -15.50 1.12
C SER A 99 13.61 -15.72 -0.30
N ASP A 100 13.36 -16.96 -0.70
CA ASP A 100 12.86 -17.29 -2.03
C ASP A 100 11.36 -16.97 -2.16
N ASP A 101 10.58 -17.16 -1.10
CA ASP A 101 9.20 -16.67 -1.05
C ASP A 101 9.16 -15.15 -1.22
N LEU A 102 10.05 -14.43 -0.53
CA LEU A 102 10.09 -12.97 -0.62
C LEU A 102 10.47 -12.50 -2.04
N LYS A 103 11.40 -13.17 -2.72
CA LYS A 103 11.69 -12.91 -4.14
C LYS A 103 10.47 -13.14 -5.02
N ASN A 104 9.73 -14.23 -4.80
CA ASN A 104 8.51 -14.53 -5.54
C ASN A 104 7.43 -13.45 -5.33
N VAL A 105 7.28 -12.96 -4.10
CA VAL A 105 6.38 -11.84 -3.77
C VAL A 105 6.77 -10.58 -4.53
N PHE A 106 8.05 -10.19 -4.52
CA PHE A 106 8.52 -9.01 -5.26
C PHE A 106 8.30 -9.15 -6.76
N ASN A 107 8.61 -10.30 -7.34
CA ASN A 107 8.36 -10.59 -8.75
C ASN A 107 6.87 -10.47 -9.10
N HIS A 108 6.00 -11.00 -8.23
CA HIS A 108 4.55 -10.91 -8.42
C HIS A 108 4.04 -9.46 -8.35
N ILE A 109 4.54 -8.66 -7.42
CA ILE A 109 4.19 -7.23 -7.32
C ILE A 109 4.69 -6.47 -8.56
N ALA A 110 5.93 -6.72 -8.99
CA ALA A 110 6.51 -6.08 -10.16
C ALA A 110 5.75 -6.42 -11.45
N ALA A 111 5.43 -7.71 -11.66
CA ALA A 111 4.67 -8.16 -12.83
C ALA A 111 3.28 -7.49 -12.92
N ASN A 112 2.60 -7.28 -11.79
CA ASN A 112 1.29 -6.64 -11.76
C ASN A 112 1.35 -5.10 -11.84
N SER A 113 2.48 -4.50 -11.44
CA SER A 113 2.66 -3.04 -11.48
C SER A 113 2.90 -2.50 -12.90
N THR A 114 3.39 -3.34 -13.82
CA THR A 114 4.03 -2.86 -15.05
C THR A 114 3.07 -2.58 -16.22
N THR A 115 1.89 -3.20 -16.32
CA THR A 115 1.27 -3.28 -17.67
C THR A 115 -0.22 -2.94 -17.82
N SER A 116 -1.10 -3.24 -16.85
CA SER A 116 -2.56 -3.17 -17.16
C SER A 116 -3.39 -2.34 -16.17
N VAL A 117 -3.11 -2.41 -14.87
CA VAL A 117 -4.00 -1.79 -13.87
C VAL A 117 -3.87 -0.27 -13.82
N ALA A 118 -2.64 0.26 -13.78
CA ALA A 118 -2.41 1.71 -13.76
C ALA A 118 -2.84 2.41 -15.06
N LEU A 119 -2.78 1.69 -16.19
CA LEU A 119 -3.24 2.15 -17.49
C LEU A 119 -4.77 2.19 -17.56
N VAL A 120 -5.44 1.13 -17.09
CA VAL A 120 -6.91 1.07 -17.01
C VAL A 120 -7.45 2.12 -16.03
N GLU A 121 -6.87 2.27 -14.83
CA GLU A 121 -7.29 3.32 -13.89
C GLU A 121 -7.14 4.73 -14.49
N ARG A 122 -6.02 5.01 -15.18
CA ARG A 122 -5.84 6.30 -15.87
C ARG A 122 -6.85 6.51 -16.99
N PHE A 123 -7.10 5.49 -17.81
CA PHE A 123 -8.11 5.58 -18.87
C PHE A 123 -9.50 5.81 -18.30
N SER A 124 -9.88 5.07 -17.25
CA SER A 124 -11.15 5.24 -16.55
C SER A 124 -11.30 6.63 -15.93
N ALA A 125 -10.24 7.17 -15.32
CA ALA A 125 -10.26 8.53 -14.75
C ALA A 125 -10.41 9.61 -15.84
N ILE A 126 -9.68 9.49 -16.94
CA ILE A 126 -9.79 10.43 -18.09
C ILE A 126 -11.18 10.35 -18.72
N LEU A 127 -11.73 9.15 -18.90
CA LEU A 127 -13.06 8.95 -19.46
C LEU A 127 -14.13 9.53 -18.53
N ALA A 128 -14.05 9.28 -17.22
CA ALA A 128 -14.98 9.83 -16.24
C ALA A 128 -14.96 11.37 -16.24
N GLN A 129 -13.77 11.98 -16.30
CA GLN A 129 -13.63 13.43 -16.35
C GLN A 129 -14.21 14.03 -17.65
N LYS A 130 -13.95 13.42 -18.81
CA LYS A 130 -14.51 13.89 -20.09
C LYS A 130 -16.02 13.75 -20.17
N ILE A 131 -16.57 12.66 -19.64
CA ILE A 131 -18.03 12.46 -19.58
C ILE A 131 -18.67 13.47 -18.65
N SER A 132 -18.07 13.71 -17.47
CA SER A 132 -18.57 14.70 -16.52
C SER A 132 -18.59 16.12 -17.10
N VAL A 133 -17.52 16.53 -17.81
CA VAL A 133 -17.48 17.82 -18.52
C VAL A 133 -18.54 17.89 -19.62
N LYS A 134 -18.71 16.84 -20.41
CA LYS A 134 -19.71 16.81 -21.49
C LYS A 134 -21.14 16.94 -20.94
N ILE A 135 -21.48 16.19 -19.90
CA ILE A 135 -22.80 16.28 -19.24
C ILE A 135 -23.02 17.69 -18.69
N MET A 136 -21.99 18.31 -18.11
CA MET A 136 -22.13 19.68 -17.58
C MET A 136 -22.38 20.73 -18.67
N VAL A 137 -21.84 20.52 -19.88
CA VAL A 137 -22.07 21.39 -21.05
C VAL A 137 -23.43 21.13 -21.70
N ASP A 138 -23.90 19.88 -21.73
CA ASP A 138 -25.18 19.51 -22.36
C ASP A 138 -26.41 19.88 -21.50
N TYR A 139 -26.22 20.22 -20.21
CA TYR A 139 -27.28 20.58 -19.25
C TYR A 139 -27.27 22.05 -18.80
N LEU A 140 -26.45 22.90 -19.43
CA LEU A 140 -26.47 24.38 -19.32
C LEU A 140 -27.06 24.99 -20.60
#